data_AF-A0AB35YJT7-F1
#
_entry.id   AF-A0AB35YJT7-F1
#
_cell.length_a   1.000
_cell.length_b   1.000
_cell.length_c   1.000
_cell.angle_alpha   90.00
_cell.angle_beta   90.00
_cell.angle_gamma   90.00
#
_symmetry.space_group_name_H-M   'P 1'
#
loop_
_entity.id
_entity.type
_entity.pdbx_description
1 polymer ?
#
loop_
_entity_poly.entity_id
_entity_poly.type
_entity_poly.pdbx_seq_one_letter_code
_entity_poly.pdbx_strand_id
1 'polypeptide(L)'
;MNKSSIRSFGLAIFLVGAILALASRFDVNIGLPEKDSSHKVEELQNKLNQANQEIAALKKPVKQVHTTEETTTDSSEPSVKEDNNADDTTMILQIYSGITPYIVAQKLEDGGIISNSIEMELLLANAKYARSLQIGSYEVNSSMSLEEIAKLITGKKQ
;
A
#
# COMPACT_ATOMS: atom_id res chain seq x y z
N MET A 1 -51.38 -26.61 1.30
CA MET A 1 -50.13 -27.13 0.69
C MET A 1 -50.28 -28.64 0.53
N ASN A 2 -50.22 -29.18 -0.69
CA ASN A 2 -50.40 -30.62 -0.94
C ASN A 2 -49.11 -31.38 -0.59
N LYS A 3 -49.25 -32.59 -0.01
CA LYS A 3 -48.13 -33.44 0.43
C LYS A 3 -47.15 -33.81 -0.71
N SER A 4 -47.56 -33.61 -1.96
CA SER A 4 -46.74 -33.83 -3.15
C SER A 4 -45.78 -32.66 -3.45
N SER A 5 -46.12 -31.43 -3.07
CA SER A 5 -45.23 -30.27 -3.29
C SER A 5 -43.99 -30.31 -2.39
N ILE A 6 -44.12 -30.79 -1.15
CA ILE A 6 -42.97 -30.90 -0.25
C ILE A 6 -41.98 -31.99 -0.70
N ARG A 7 -42.49 -33.08 -1.31
CA ARG A 7 -41.66 -34.18 -1.82
C ARG A 7 -40.95 -33.80 -3.13
N SER A 8 -41.64 -33.10 -4.02
CA SER A 8 -41.04 -32.61 -5.28
C SER A 8 -39.98 -31.54 -5.03
N PHE A 9 -40.18 -30.68 -4.03
CA PHE A 9 -39.16 -29.70 -3.64
C PHE A 9 -37.87 -30.37 -3.14
N GLY A 10 -38.00 -31.42 -2.31
CA GLY A 10 -36.85 -32.22 -1.88
C GLY A 10 -36.13 -32.91 -3.04
N LEU A 11 -36.89 -33.45 -4.00
CA LEU A 11 -36.33 -34.10 -5.18
C LEU A 11 -35.59 -33.10 -6.08
N ALA A 12 -36.09 -31.87 -6.22
CA ALA A 12 -35.46 -30.82 -7.02
C ALA A 12 -34.11 -30.39 -6.43
N ILE A 13 -34.01 -30.19 -5.11
CA ILE A 13 -32.75 -29.83 -4.45
C ILE A 13 -31.72 -30.96 -4.60
N PHE A 14 -32.16 -32.21 -4.43
CA PHE A 14 -31.30 -33.38 -4.62
C PHE A 14 -30.76 -33.48 -6.06
N LEU A 15 -31.62 -33.21 -7.05
CA LEU A 15 -31.25 -33.27 -8.46
C LEU A 15 -30.26 -32.16 -8.85
N VAL A 16 -30.45 -30.94 -8.34
CA VAL A 16 -29.49 -29.83 -8.52
C VAL A 16 -28.14 -30.18 -7.88
N GLY A 17 -28.13 -30.72 -6.67
CA GLY A 17 -26.90 -31.15 -5.99
C GLY A 17 -26.17 -32.26 -6.74
N ALA A 18 -26.91 -33.24 -7.27
CA ALA A 18 -26.35 -34.31 -8.09
C ALA A 18 -25.75 -33.78 -9.40
N ILE A 19 -26.42 -32.83 -10.07
CA ILE A 19 -25.90 -32.19 -11.30
C ILE A 19 -24.60 -31.42 -10.99
N LEU A 20 -24.54 -30.66 -9.90
CA LEU A 20 -23.33 -29.93 -9.50
C LEU A 20 -22.16 -30.89 -9.17
N ALA A 21 -22.45 -31.98 -8.44
CA ALA A 21 -21.45 -32.99 -8.10
C ALA A 21 -20.93 -33.74 -9.34
N LEU A 22 -21.78 -33.97 -10.34
CA LEU A 22 -21.35 -34.59 -11.60
C LEU A 22 -20.57 -33.60 -12.47
N ALA A 23 -20.99 -32.34 -12.52
CA ALA A 23 -20.32 -31.26 -13.24
C ALA A 23 -18.95 -30.86 -12.66
N SER A 24 -18.66 -31.23 -11.42
CA SER A 24 -17.31 -31.07 -10.84
C SER A 24 -16.41 -32.29 -11.09
N ARG A 25 -16.98 -33.42 -11.50
CA ARG A 25 -16.25 -34.67 -11.79
C ARG A 25 -15.94 -34.85 -13.27
N PHE A 26 -16.86 -34.39 -14.10
CA PHE A 26 -16.65 -34.21 -15.52
C PHE A 26 -16.39 -32.72 -15.72
N ASP A 27 -15.28 -32.35 -16.36
CA ASP A 27 -14.85 -30.97 -16.67
C ASP A 27 -15.84 -30.28 -17.64
N VAL A 28 -17.11 -30.22 -17.23
CA VAL A 28 -18.21 -29.67 -17.98
C VAL A 28 -18.19 -28.20 -17.63
N ASN A 29 -17.69 -27.40 -18.56
CA ASN A 29 -17.72 -25.95 -18.47
C ASN A 29 -19.18 -25.46 -18.59
N ILE A 30 -19.94 -25.61 -17.50
CA ILE A 30 -21.19 -24.91 -17.27
C ILE A 30 -20.72 -23.52 -16.87
N GLY A 31 -20.97 -22.50 -17.69
CA GLY A 31 -20.46 -21.12 -17.55
C GLY A 31 -20.84 -20.39 -16.25
N LEU A 32 -20.46 -20.97 -15.12
CA LEU A 32 -20.34 -20.32 -13.83
C LEU A 32 -19.01 -19.55 -13.85
N PRO A 33 -18.97 -18.36 -13.25
CA PRO A 33 -17.72 -17.61 -13.14
C PRO A 33 -16.76 -18.36 -12.24
N GLU A 34 -15.88 -19.17 -12.82
CA GLU A 34 -14.68 -19.61 -12.15
C GLU A 34 -13.86 -18.38 -11.80
N LYS A 35 -13.45 -18.32 -10.54
CA LYS A 35 -12.65 -17.25 -10.00
C LYS A 35 -11.24 -17.39 -10.59
N ASP A 36 -11.06 -16.86 -11.80
CA ASP A 36 -9.81 -16.71 -12.58
C ASP A 36 -8.80 -15.75 -11.89
N SER A 37 -8.62 -15.89 -10.58
CA SER A 37 -7.67 -15.08 -9.80
C SER A 37 -6.24 -15.63 -9.89
N SER A 38 -6.04 -16.88 -10.32
CA SER A 38 -4.70 -17.49 -10.44
C SER A 38 -3.85 -16.81 -11.50
N HIS A 39 -4.38 -16.60 -12.71
CA HIS A 39 -3.62 -16.02 -13.82
C HIS A 39 -3.19 -14.57 -13.54
N LYS A 40 -4.02 -13.81 -12.81
CA LYS A 40 -3.69 -12.42 -12.45
C LYS A 40 -2.63 -12.33 -11.35
N VAL A 41 -2.63 -13.27 -10.40
CA VAL A 41 -1.59 -13.32 -9.35
C VAL A 41 -0.24 -13.69 -9.94
N GLU A 42 -0.21 -14.61 -10.90
CA GLU A 42 1.02 -15.02 -11.59
C GLU A 42 1.58 -13.91 -12.49
N GLU A 43 0.72 -13.19 -13.21
CA GLU A 43 1.13 -12.01 -13.99
C GLU A 43 1.68 -10.89 -13.10
N LEU A 44 1.03 -10.62 -11.96
CA LEU A 44 1.47 -9.62 -11.00
C LEU A 44 2.80 -10.02 -10.33
N GLN A 45 2.99 -11.29 -9.96
CA GLN A 45 4.27 -11.79 -9.45
C GLN A 45 5.39 -11.63 -10.48
N ASN A 46 5.12 -11.95 -11.74
CA ASN A 46 6.12 -11.81 -12.79
C ASN A 46 6.53 -10.35 -13.00
N LYS A 47 5.57 -9.41 -12.98
CA LYS A 47 5.85 -7.96 -13.04
C LYS A 47 6.65 -7.46 -11.84
N LEU A 48 6.34 -7.92 -10.62
CA LEU A 48 7.11 -7.56 -9.43
C LEU A 48 8.55 -8.09 -9.50
N ASN A 49 8.75 -9.32 -9.97
CA ASN A 49 10.08 -9.89 -10.13
C ASN A 49 10.89 -9.13 -11.19
N GLN A 50 10.29 -8.76 -12.31
CA GLN A 50 10.95 -7.98 -13.36
C GLN A 50 11.35 -6.58 -12.86
N ALA A 51 10.44 -5.86 -12.21
CA ALA A 51 10.70 -4.54 -11.65
C ALA A 51 11.81 -4.58 -10.56
N ASN A 52 11.80 -5.59 -9.70
CA ASN A 52 12.85 -5.76 -8.67
C ASN A 52 14.23 -6.07 -9.28
N GLN A 53 14.29 -6.81 -10.39
CA GLN A 53 15.55 -7.06 -11.09
C GLN A 53 16.11 -5.79 -11.73
N GLU A 54 15.26 -4.93 -12.29
CA GLU A 54 15.68 -3.63 -12.85
C GLU A 54 16.21 -2.70 -11.74
N ILE A 55 15.52 -2.61 -10.60
CA ILE A 55 15.97 -1.82 -9.44
C ILE A 55 17.31 -2.36 -8.91
N ALA A 56 17.48 -3.68 -8.82
CA ALA A 56 18.72 -4.31 -8.38
C ALA A 56 19.89 -4.10 -9.35
N ALA A 57 19.62 -4.01 -10.65
CA ALA A 57 20.62 -3.67 -11.66
C ALA A 57 21.06 -2.19 -11.56
N LEU A 58 20.14 -1.29 -11.21
CA LEU A 58 20.39 0.15 -11.03
C LEU A 58 21.05 0.48 -9.68
N LYS A 59 20.92 -0.37 -8.65
CA LYS A 59 21.41 -0.11 -7.27
C LYS A 59 22.82 -0.66 -6.94
N LYS A 60 23.61 -1.16 -7.89
CA LYS A 60 25.02 -1.53 -7.62
C LYS A 60 25.91 -0.27 -7.47
N PRO A 61 26.91 -0.29 -6.56
CA PRO A 61 27.00 0.68 -5.47
C PRO A 61 27.71 2.00 -5.83
N VAL A 62 27.05 3.12 -5.57
CA VAL A 62 27.71 4.43 -5.36
C VAL A 62 28.30 4.39 -3.95
N LYS A 63 29.48 3.77 -3.82
CA LYS A 63 30.25 3.75 -2.57
C LYS A 63 31.69 4.13 -2.86
N GLN A 64 31.91 5.34 -3.37
CA GLN A 64 33.15 6.09 -3.16
C GLN A 64 33.03 7.54 -3.66
N VAL A 65 33.68 8.43 -2.93
CA VAL A 65 33.96 9.87 -3.19
C VAL A 65 32.86 10.86 -2.80
N HIS A 66 32.88 11.31 -1.53
CA HIS A 66 33.34 12.68 -1.25
C HIS A 66 33.66 12.85 0.25
N THR A 67 34.96 12.89 0.54
CA THR A 67 35.53 13.45 1.76
C THR A 67 36.12 14.80 1.37
N THR A 68 35.64 15.85 2.05
CA THR A 68 36.31 17.13 2.36
C THR A 68 36.66 18.08 1.20
N GLU A 69 36.09 19.31 1.23
CA GLU A 69 36.86 20.56 1.41
C GLU A 69 35.92 21.77 1.61
N GLU A 70 36.29 22.63 2.57
CA GLU A 70 35.67 23.89 2.97
C GLU A 70 35.84 24.99 1.90
N THR A 71 34.96 26.03 1.95
CA THR A 71 35.32 27.48 2.02
C THR A 71 34.32 28.41 1.27
N THR A 72 33.50 29.10 2.09
CA THR A 72 32.91 30.46 1.98
C THR A 72 32.24 30.97 0.68
N THR A 73 30.97 31.41 0.77
CA THR A 73 30.57 32.84 0.94
C THR A 73 29.07 33.05 0.62
N ASP A 74 28.31 33.40 1.66
CA ASP A 74 27.18 34.35 1.74
C ASP A 74 26.03 34.30 0.70
N SER A 75 24.81 33.90 1.13
CA SER A 75 23.73 34.87 1.40
C SER A 75 22.36 34.21 1.61
N SER A 76 21.73 34.60 2.72
CA SER A 76 20.27 34.62 2.98
C SER A 76 19.59 33.34 3.48
N GLU A 77 19.76 33.12 4.78
CA GLU A 77 18.90 32.35 5.67
C GLU A 77 17.56 33.09 5.96
N PRO A 78 16.48 32.36 6.32
CA PRO A 78 15.89 32.67 7.62
C PRO A 78 15.84 31.44 8.52
N SER A 79 16.35 31.69 9.71
CA SER A 79 16.44 30.89 10.91
C SER A 79 15.27 29.92 11.10
N VAL A 80 15.60 28.63 11.15
CA VAL A 80 14.80 27.65 11.90
C VAL A 80 15.73 26.98 12.89
N LYS A 81 15.36 27.14 14.15
CA LYS A 81 16.01 26.66 15.36
C LYS A 81 16.49 25.21 15.18
N GLU A 82 17.81 25.02 15.24
CA GLU A 82 18.40 23.75 15.66
C GLU A 82 17.97 23.53 17.12
N ASP A 83 16.98 22.66 17.31
CA ASP A 83 16.83 21.96 18.57
C ASP A 83 17.57 20.63 18.46
N ASN A 84 18.32 20.35 19.50
CA ASN A 84 19.38 19.37 19.59
C ASN A 84 18.74 18.02 19.94
N ASN A 85 18.65 17.09 19.00
CA ASN A 85 18.64 15.67 19.33
C ASN A 85 19.27 14.85 18.21
N ALA A 86 20.16 13.95 18.63
CA ALA A 86 20.92 13.09 17.77
C ALA A 86 20.00 12.07 17.06
N ASP A 87 20.25 11.87 15.77
CA ASP A 87 19.82 10.73 14.94
C ASP A 87 18.37 10.65 14.44
N ASP A 88 17.62 11.76 14.41
CA ASP A 88 16.33 11.78 13.74
C ASP A 88 16.45 11.90 12.22
N THR A 89 15.95 10.89 11.50
CA THR A 89 15.89 10.88 10.04
C THR A 89 14.74 11.76 9.58
N THR A 90 15.01 12.73 8.71
CA THR A 90 14.02 13.68 8.18
C THR A 90 13.90 13.55 6.67
N MET A 91 12.68 13.65 6.14
CA MET A 91 12.42 13.68 4.69
C MET A 91 11.28 14.61 4.31
N ILE A 92 11.25 15.00 3.03
CA ILE A 92 10.10 15.69 2.42
C ILE A 92 9.20 14.66 1.74
N LEU A 93 7.99 14.48 2.28
CA LEU A 93 6.94 13.67 1.71
C LEU A 93 6.09 14.50 0.72
N GLN A 94 6.08 14.09 -0.54
CA GLN A 94 5.24 14.72 -1.58
C GLN A 94 3.98 13.91 -1.83
N ILE A 95 2.83 14.59 -1.78
CA ILE A 95 1.51 14.04 -2.04
C ILE A 95 0.92 14.78 -3.23
N TYR A 96 0.59 14.02 -4.28
CA TYR A 96 -0.01 14.52 -5.51
C TYR A 96 -1.36 13.85 -5.78
N SER A 97 -2.13 14.39 -6.72
CA SER A 97 -3.45 13.85 -7.06
C SER A 97 -3.37 12.37 -7.48
N GLY A 98 -4.24 11.54 -6.89
CA GLY A 98 -4.32 10.11 -7.19
C GLY A 98 -3.31 9.23 -6.45
N ILE A 99 -2.44 9.79 -5.60
CA ILE A 99 -1.59 8.99 -4.72
C ILE A 99 -2.45 8.22 -3.70
N THR A 100 -2.13 6.96 -3.47
CA THR A 100 -2.89 6.09 -2.57
C THR A 100 -2.24 6.03 -1.18
N PRO A 101 -3.00 5.68 -0.13
CA PRO A 101 -2.46 5.43 1.22
C PRO A 101 -1.27 4.47 1.23
N TYR A 102 -1.33 3.41 0.42
CA TYR A 102 -0.24 2.45 0.21
C TYR A 102 1.06 3.14 -0.24
N ILE A 103 1.01 3.96 -1.30
CA ILE A 103 2.21 4.62 -1.83
C ILE A 103 2.78 5.65 -0.83
N VAL A 104 1.91 6.32 -0.07
CA VAL A 104 2.36 7.24 0.99
C VAL A 104 3.09 6.48 2.09
N ALA A 105 2.51 5.38 2.57
CA ALA A 105 3.12 4.55 3.61
C ALA A 105 4.46 3.95 3.17
N GLN A 106 4.53 3.46 1.93
CA GLN A 106 5.77 2.90 1.37
C GLN A 106 6.87 3.96 1.29
N LYS A 107 6.56 5.18 0.86
CA LYS A 107 7.54 6.29 0.82
C LYS A 107 8.08 6.65 2.20
N LEU A 108 7.24 6.58 3.23
CA LEU A 108 7.65 6.83 4.62
C LEU A 108 8.58 5.73 5.14
N GLU A 109 8.30 4.47 4.80
CA GLU A 109 9.12 3.33 5.19
C GLU A 109 10.47 3.33 4.45
N ASP A 110 10.46 3.54 3.13
CA ASP A 110 11.67 3.65 2.30
C ASP A 110 12.59 4.79 2.76
N GLY A 111 12.00 5.87 3.29
CA GLY A 111 12.69 7.02 3.85
C GLY A 111 13.17 6.85 5.30
N GLY A 112 12.92 5.69 5.92
CA GLY A 112 13.31 5.42 7.31
C GLY A 112 12.53 6.22 8.35
N ILE A 113 11.38 6.80 7.98
CA ILE A 113 10.53 7.59 8.88
C ILE A 113 9.64 6.67 9.72
N ILE A 114 9.19 5.56 9.15
CA ILE A 114 8.36 4.56 9.83
C ILE A 114 8.96 3.17 9.62
N SER A 115 8.73 2.27 10.57
CA SER A 115 9.26 0.90 10.49
C SER A 115 8.35 -0.08 9.76
N ASN A 116 7.06 0.26 9.57
CA ASN A 116 6.05 -0.64 9.01
C ASN A 116 5.04 0.13 8.15
N SER A 117 5.11 -0.03 6.84
CA SER A 117 4.17 0.59 5.91
C SER A 117 2.72 0.09 6.05
N ILE A 118 2.51 -1.15 6.46
CA ILE A 118 1.16 -1.73 6.58
C ILE A 118 0.34 -1.01 7.67
N GLU A 119 0.97 -0.68 8.79
CA GLU A 119 0.31 0.04 9.89
C GLU A 119 -0.13 1.45 9.46
N MET A 120 0.75 2.14 8.73
CA MET A 120 0.46 3.48 8.23
C MET A 120 -0.61 3.46 7.12
N GLU A 121 -0.57 2.49 6.22
CA GLU A 121 -1.60 2.32 5.20
C GLU A 121 -2.97 2.11 5.84
N LEU A 122 -3.07 1.20 6.81
CA LEU A 122 -4.32 0.90 7.50
C LEU A 122 -4.85 2.13 8.27
N LEU A 123 -3.95 2.87 8.91
CA LEU A 123 -4.29 4.13 9.58
C LEU A 123 -4.88 5.13 8.58
N LEU A 124 -4.22 5.35 7.45
CA LEU A 124 -4.68 6.29 6.42
C LEU A 124 -5.94 5.83 5.69
N ALA A 125 -6.16 4.51 5.57
CA ALA A 125 -7.37 3.93 5.00
C ALA A 125 -8.59 4.00 5.93
N ASN A 126 -8.39 4.30 7.22
CA ASN A 126 -9.49 4.52 8.16
C ASN A 126 -10.39 5.68 7.69
N ALA A 127 -11.70 5.57 7.92
CA ALA A 127 -12.69 6.60 7.61
C ALA A 127 -12.34 8.00 8.14
N LYS A 128 -11.56 8.08 9.23
CA LYS A 128 -11.06 9.36 9.79
C LYS A 128 -10.13 10.12 8.84
N TYR A 129 -9.35 9.42 8.03
CA TYR A 129 -8.25 9.98 7.23
C TYR A 129 -8.39 9.77 5.72
N ALA A 130 -9.06 8.69 5.28
CA ALA A 130 -9.09 8.23 3.88
C ALA A 130 -9.57 9.27 2.85
N ARG A 131 -10.41 10.22 3.27
CA ARG A 131 -10.97 11.28 2.39
C ARG A 131 -10.32 12.65 2.57
N SER A 132 -9.28 12.73 3.39
CA SER A 132 -8.71 14.01 3.81
C SER A 132 -7.24 14.15 3.46
N LEU A 133 -6.66 13.22 2.69
CA LEU A 133 -5.28 13.34 2.23
C LEU A 133 -5.12 14.60 1.38
N GLN A 134 -4.21 15.48 1.78
CA GLN A 134 -4.01 16.79 1.18
C GLN A 134 -2.81 16.77 0.23
N ILE A 135 -2.99 17.37 -0.94
CA ILE A 135 -1.92 17.55 -1.93
C ILE A 135 -0.93 18.59 -1.41
N GLY A 136 0.36 18.29 -1.40
CA GLY A 136 1.37 19.17 -0.85
C GLY A 136 2.73 18.50 -0.63
N SER A 137 3.64 19.25 -0.03
CA SER A 137 4.93 18.75 0.47
C SER A 137 4.96 18.93 1.99
N TYR A 138 5.30 17.87 2.70
CA TYR A 138 5.29 17.81 4.16
C TYR A 138 6.64 17.35 4.66
N GLU A 139 7.22 18.09 5.60
CA GLU A 139 8.41 17.65 6.32
C GLU A 139 8.00 16.69 7.43
N VAL A 140 8.58 15.49 7.42
CA VAL A 140 8.32 14.42 8.37
C VAL A 140 9.64 13.90 8.91
N ASN A 141 9.66 13.47 10.16
CA ASN A 141 10.83 12.90 10.81
C ASN A 141 10.49 11.59 11.55
N SER A 142 11.52 10.77 11.81
CA SER A 142 11.40 9.48 12.49
C SER A 142 10.91 9.55 13.94
N SER A 143 11.00 10.72 14.57
CA SER A 143 10.46 10.97 15.91
C SER A 143 8.95 11.18 15.93
N MET A 144 8.31 11.48 14.78
CA MET A 144 6.85 11.63 14.70
C MET A 144 6.14 10.28 14.82
N SER A 145 5.06 10.25 15.59
CA SER A 145 4.16 9.10 15.61
C SER A 145 3.39 8.95 14.30
N LEU A 146 2.95 7.74 13.98
CA LEU A 146 2.10 7.46 12.81
C LEU A 146 0.86 8.38 12.76
N GLU A 147 0.26 8.65 13.93
CA GLU A 147 -0.89 9.54 14.03
C GLU A 147 -0.56 11.00 13.76
N GLU A 148 0.60 11.48 14.19
CA GLU A 148 1.05 12.85 13.91
C GLU A 148 1.32 13.03 12.43
N ILE A 149 2.00 12.08 11.80
CA ILE A 149 2.21 12.07 10.35
C ILE A 149 0.86 12.06 9.62
N ALA A 150 -0.08 11.19 10.02
CA ALA A 150 -1.40 11.12 9.41
C ALA A 150 -2.18 12.44 9.56
N LYS A 151 -2.13 13.07 10.73
CA LYS A 151 -2.77 14.38 10.98
C LYS A 151 -2.13 15.49 10.13
N LEU A 152 -0.81 15.51 10.05
CA LEU A 152 -0.04 16.48 9.26
C LEU A 152 -0.48 16.46 7.80
N ILE A 153 -0.50 15.27 7.18
CA ILE A 153 -0.80 15.12 5.75
C ILE A 153 -2.30 15.15 5.42
N THR A 154 -3.15 15.07 6.43
CA THR A 154 -4.62 15.17 6.25
C THR A 154 -5.21 16.50 6.72
N GLY A 155 -4.38 17.34 7.35
CA GLY A 155 -4.77 18.61 7.99
C GLY A 155 -5.85 18.46 9.07
N LYS A 156 -5.95 17.28 9.71
CA LYS A 156 -6.80 17.10 10.89
C LYS A 156 -6.10 17.75 12.09
N LYS A 157 -6.66 18.86 12.58
CA LYS A 157 -6.18 19.53 13.81
C LYS A 157 -6.44 18.65 15.04
N GLN A 158 -5.61 18.86 16.07
CA GLN A 158 -5.71 18.20 17.38
C GLN A 158 -7.06 18.42 18.05
#